data_AF-A0A7Y0X500-F1
#
_entry.id   AF-A0A7Y0X500-F1
#
_cell.length_a   1.000
_cell.length_b   1.000
_cell.length_c   1.000
_cell.angle_alpha   90.00
_cell.angle_beta   90.00
_cell.angle_gamma   90.00
#
_symmetry.space_group_name_H-M   'P 1'
#
loop_
_entity.id
_entity.type
_entity.pdbx_description
1 polymer ?
#
loop_
_entity_poly.entity_id
_entity_poly.type
_entity_poly.pdbx_seq_one_letter_code
_entity_poly.pdbx_strand_id
1 'polypeptide(L)'
;KHLAQLKSLIDSIDPILVSDHLSWSENGGHYFNDLLPLPYTEEALNVFTRNVNEVQEYLQREILIENPSSYVKFQHSTISEW
;
A
#
# COMPACT_ATOMS: atom_id res chain seq x y z
N LYS A 1 -10.11 1.73 11.87
CA LYS A 1 -11.22 2.60 11.41
C LYS A 1 -11.29 2.67 9.89
N HIS A 2 -10.20 3.04 9.20
CA HIS A 2 -10.17 3.14 7.73
C HIS A 2 -10.55 1.84 7.01
N LEU A 3 -9.91 0.70 7.32
CA LEU A 3 -10.23 -0.59 6.68
C LEU A 3 -11.69 -1.03 6.86
N ALA A 4 -12.30 -0.75 8.02
CA ALA A 4 -13.71 -1.08 8.26
C ALA A 4 -14.64 -0.25 7.35
N GLN A 5 -14.32 1.02 7.13
CA GLN A 5 -15.08 1.89 6.21
C GLN A 5 -14.89 1.45 4.75
N LEU A 6 -13.65 1.11 4.37
CA LEU A 6 -13.36 0.57 3.04
C LEU A 6 -14.10 -0.75 2.80
N LYS A 7 -14.07 -1.68 3.76
CA LYS A 7 -14.81 -2.94 3.68
C LYS A 7 -16.30 -2.71 3.49
N SER A 8 -16.90 -1.85 4.31
CA SER A 8 -18.32 -1.51 4.19
C SER A 8 -18.66 -0.93 2.80
N LEU A 9 -17.78 -0.10 2.25
CA LEU A 9 -17.96 0.46 0.90
C LEU A 9 -17.90 -0.65 -0.16
N ILE A 10 -16.87 -1.49 -0.12
CA ILE A 10 -16.70 -2.62 -1.04
C ILE A 10 -17.93 -3.55 -0.99
N ASP A 11 -18.37 -3.93 0.21
CA ASP A 11 -19.51 -4.82 0.41
C ASP A 11 -20.82 -4.20 -0.12
N SER A 12 -20.94 -2.85 -0.15
CA SER A 12 -22.13 -2.15 -0.66
C SER A 12 -22.16 -1.94 -2.16
N ILE A 13 -20.99 -1.75 -2.78
CA ILE A 13 -20.86 -1.47 -4.21
C ILE A 13 -20.71 -2.76 -5.02
N ASP A 14 -20.15 -3.80 -4.41
CA ASP A 14 -19.75 -5.06 -5.06
C ASP A 14 -18.95 -4.83 -6.35
N PRO A 15 -17.78 -4.15 -6.27
CA PRO A 15 -17.00 -3.84 -7.46
C PRO A 15 -16.36 -5.09 -8.04
N ILE A 16 -16.07 -5.09 -9.34
CA ILE A 16 -15.34 -6.18 -10.00
C ILE A 16 -13.89 -6.23 -9.51
N LEU A 17 -13.25 -5.06 -9.33
CA LEU A 17 -11.87 -4.92 -8.89
C LEU A 17 -11.75 -3.84 -7.82
N VAL A 18 -10.79 -4.04 -6.92
CA VAL A 18 -10.37 -3.05 -5.93
C VAL A 18 -8.87 -2.87 -6.08
N SER A 19 -8.44 -1.62 -6.27
CA SER A 19 -7.03 -1.25 -6.33
C SER A 19 -6.70 -0.20 -5.28
N ASP A 20 -5.46 -0.18 -4.82
CA ASP A 20 -4.97 0.85 -3.91
C ASP A 20 -3.56 1.33 -4.28
N HIS A 21 -3.26 2.55 -3.87
CA HIS A 21 -1.93 3.12 -3.85
C HIS A 21 -1.35 2.99 -2.44
N LEU A 22 -0.05 2.80 -2.34
CA LEU A 22 0.61 2.62 -1.04
C LEU A 22 0.76 3.92 -0.20
N SER A 23 -0.32 4.66 0.01
CA SER A 23 -0.34 5.90 0.78
C SER A 23 -0.51 5.64 2.29
N TRP A 24 0.19 4.64 2.83
CA TRP A 24 0.18 4.31 4.27
C TRP A 24 1.23 5.08 5.06
N SER A 25 1.67 6.20 4.52
CA SER A 25 2.60 7.10 5.21
C SER A 25 1.87 7.75 6.38
N GLU A 26 2.22 7.34 7.59
CA GLU A 26 1.77 7.96 8.83
C GLU A 26 2.99 8.47 9.59
N ASN A 27 2.94 9.73 10.01
CA ASN A 27 3.95 10.31 10.88
C ASN A 27 3.28 11.22 11.90
N GLY A 28 3.39 10.87 13.19
CA GLY A 28 2.88 11.69 14.29
C GLY A 28 1.35 11.86 14.32
N GLY A 29 0.61 10.87 13.85
CA GLY A 29 -0.85 10.85 13.73
C GLY A 29 -1.41 11.44 12.43
N HIS A 30 -0.54 11.88 11.52
CA HIS A 30 -0.92 12.46 10.24
C HIS A 30 -0.76 11.44 9.11
N TYR A 31 -1.86 11.18 8.40
CA TYR A 31 -1.86 10.35 7.20
C TYR A 31 -1.56 11.22 5.98
N PHE A 32 -0.57 10.82 5.19
CA PHE A 32 -0.21 11.47 3.94
C PHE A 32 -0.82 10.68 2.79
N ASN A 33 -1.62 11.36 1.98
CA ASN A 33 -2.20 10.76 0.78
C ASN A 33 -1.16 10.60 -0.34
N ASP A 34 -0.02 11.30 -0.23
CA ASP A 34 1.09 11.18 -1.15
C ASP A 34 1.96 9.96 -0.80
N LEU A 35 2.32 9.22 -1.83
CA LEU A 35 3.36 8.21 -1.80
C LEU A 35 4.71 8.90 -1.51
N LEU A 36 5.11 8.91 -0.24
CA LEU A 36 6.46 9.27 0.13
C LEU A 36 7.45 8.31 -0.54
N PRO A 37 8.64 8.79 -0.92
CA PRO A 37 9.59 7.95 -1.63
C PRO A 37 10.05 6.84 -0.68
N LEU A 38 9.98 5.59 -1.15
CA LEU A 38 10.41 4.42 -0.40
C LEU A 38 11.76 3.91 -0.91
N PRO A 39 12.67 3.50 -0.02
CA PRO A 39 13.89 2.82 -0.45
C PRO A 39 13.53 1.41 -0.94
N TYR A 40 14.06 1.03 -2.10
CA TYR A 40 13.80 -0.27 -2.70
C TYR A 40 14.75 -1.29 -2.07
N THR A 41 14.43 -1.72 -0.85
CA THR A 41 15.17 -2.71 -0.07
C THR A 41 14.30 -3.91 0.26
N GLU A 42 14.92 -5.05 0.57
CA GLU A 42 14.21 -6.24 1.03
C GLU A 42 13.40 -5.99 2.31
N GLU A 43 13.90 -5.15 3.22
CA GLU A 43 13.18 -4.77 4.43
C GLU A 43 11.88 -4.03 4.09
N ALA A 44 11.95 -3.03 3.19
CA ALA A 44 10.78 -2.29 2.75
C ALA A 44 9.79 -3.21 2.01
N LEU A 45 10.28 -4.11 1.16
CA LEU A 45 9.46 -5.09 0.45
C LEU A 45 8.75 -6.07 1.39
N ASN A 46 9.42 -6.52 2.46
CA ASN A 46 8.81 -7.38 3.47
C ASN A 46 7.69 -6.67 4.24
N VAL A 47 7.91 -5.41 4.62
CA VAL A 47 6.87 -4.57 5.25
C VAL A 47 5.70 -4.35 4.31
N PHE A 48 5.98 -4.03 3.04
CA PHE A 48 4.99 -3.87 1.99
C PHE A 48 4.12 -5.12 1.86
N THR A 49 4.75 -6.29 1.67
CA THR A 49 4.06 -7.55 1.44
C THR A 49 3.21 -7.96 2.65
N ARG A 50 3.75 -7.77 3.87
CA ARG A 50 2.98 -8.01 5.11
C ARG A 50 1.72 -7.15 5.16
N ASN A 51 1.85 -5.84 4.92
CA ASN A 51 0.72 -4.93 5.00
C ASN A 51 -0.34 -5.23 3.93
N VAL A 52 0.07 -5.55 2.69
CA VAL A 52 -0.86 -6.00 1.64
C VAL A 52 -1.61 -7.26 2.09
N ASN A 53 -0.91 -8.24 2.65
CA ASN A 53 -1.55 -9.46 3.16
C ASN A 53 -2.56 -9.15 4.27
N GLU A 54 -2.22 -8.32 5.26
CA GLU A 54 -3.13 -7.93 6.34
C GLU A 54 -4.41 -7.26 5.80
N VAL A 55 -4.28 -6.39 4.79
CA VAL A 55 -5.44 -5.74 4.15
C VAL A 55 -6.29 -6.75 3.39
N GLN A 56 -5.68 -7.63 2.59
CA GLN A 56 -6.41 -8.66 1.85
C GLN A 56 -7.12 -9.64 2.78
N GLU A 57 -6.47 -10.06 3.86
CA GLU A 57 -7.08 -10.88 4.91
C GLU A 57 -8.24 -10.15 5.57
N TYR A 58 -8.13 -8.87 5.87
CA TYR A 58 -9.24 -8.12 6.46
C TYR A 58 -10.42 -7.95 5.49
N LEU A 59 -10.14 -7.63 4.22
CA LEU A 59 -11.15 -7.43 3.19
C LEU A 59 -11.76 -8.75 2.70
N GLN A 60 -11.07 -9.88 2.91
CA GLN A 60 -11.37 -11.20 2.36
C GLN A 60 -11.43 -11.18 0.81
N ARG A 61 -10.51 -10.45 0.20
CA ARG A 61 -10.45 -10.22 -1.24
C ARG A 61 -9.02 -9.88 -1.66
N GLU A 62 -8.63 -10.36 -2.84
CA GLU A 62 -7.39 -9.94 -3.49
C GLU A 62 -7.52 -8.52 -4.05
N ILE A 63 -6.53 -7.67 -3.78
CA ILE A 63 -6.51 -6.28 -4.25
C ILE A 63 -5.38 -6.09 -5.26
N LEU A 64 -5.58 -5.16 -6.19
CA LEU A 64 -4.54 -4.72 -7.10
C LEU A 64 -3.70 -3.64 -6.42
N ILE A 65 -2.38 -3.73 -6.53
CA ILE A 65 -1.48 -2.70 -5.99
C ILE A 65 -0.86 -1.92 -7.16
N GLU A 66 -1.02 -0.60 -7.12
CA GLU A 66 -0.30 0.28 -8.03
C GLU A 66 1.13 0.51 -7.54
N ASN A 67 2.10 0.43 -8.46
CA ASN A 67 3.50 0.64 -8.13
C ASN A 67 3.73 2.06 -7.62
N PRO A 68 4.54 2.23 -6.55
CA PRO A 68 4.88 3.55 -6.06
C PRO A 68 5.67 4.33 -7.11
N SER A 69 5.38 5.62 -7.25
CA SER A 69 6.16 6.49 -8.15
C SER A 69 7.63 6.56 -7.72
N SER A 70 8.54 6.30 -8.65
CA SER A 70 9.98 6.38 -8.42
C SER A 70 10.56 7.69 -8.96
N TYR A 71 10.37 8.75 -8.18
CA TYR A 71 10.92 10.09 -8.50
C TYR A 71 12.21 10.40 -7.70
N VAL A 72 12.57 9.55 -6.73
CA VAL A 72 13.82 9.63 -5.96
C VAL A 72 14.37 8.21 -5.76
N LYS A 73 15.65 8.00 -6.12
CA LYS A 73 16.37 6.76 -5.80
C LYS A 73 17.25 6.96 -4.58
N PHE A 74 17.05 6.13 -3.56
CA PHE A 74 17.91 6.13 -2.36
C PHE A 74 19.21 5.37 -2.62
N GLN A 75 20.33 5.88 -2.10
CA GLN A 75 21.66 5.27 -2.28
C GLN A 75 21.74 3.83 -1.76
N HIS A 76 20.97 3.50 -0.73
CA HIS A 76 20.93 2.17 -0.11
C HIS A 76 19.83 1.26 -0.70
N SER A 77 19.18 1.66 -1.81
CA SER A 77 18.27 0.76 -2.52
C SER A 77 19.05 -0.38 -3.15
N THR A 78 18.67 -1.62 -2.84
CA THR A 78 19.31 -2.85 -3.31
C THR A 78 18.54 -3.52 -4.43
N ILE A 79 17.24 -3.21 -4.55
CA ILE A 79 16.35 -3.70 -5.59
C ILE A 79 16.29 -2.66 -6.70
N SER A 80 16.41 -3.10 -7.95
CA SER A 80 16.23 -2.24 -9.12
C SER A 80 14.76 -2.19 -9.52
N GLU A 81 14.32 -1.05 -10.06
CA GLU A 81 13.01 -0.90 -10.70
C GLU A 81 13.00 -1.43 -12.14
N TRP A 82 14.20 -1.67 -12.72
CA TRP A 82 14.45 -2.21 -14.06
C TRP A 82 15.82 -2.89 -14.16
#